data_AF-A0A1B6DPM6-F1
#
_entry.id   AF-A0A1B6DPM6-F1
#
_cell.length_a   1.000
_cell.length_b   1.000
_cell.length_c   1.000
_cell.angle_alpha   90.00
_cell.angle_beta   90.00
_cell.angle_gamma   90.00
#
_symmetry.space_group_name_H-M   'P 1'
#
loop_
_entity.id
_entity.type
_entity.pdbx_description
1 polymer ?
#
loop_
_entity_poly.entity_id
_entity_poly.type
_entity_poly.pdbx_seq_one_letter_code
_entity_poly.pdbx_strand_id
1 'polypeptide(L)'
;MPPKRRSRVNSRMSYVEDIKMGRLQANGTTNFQLSDFTFTDRRRPFRIDRVRYQIVADKKPIAFNMRFYGPQSSADSVVSFGLAFAEGIPVKGTFTNTCKLFYPSGTANATILFAIDCPQQFGTDDSTGSAIVQARFIMGPEEYPDAYSDHVVQPVPRCDPVFRPNSPESSTGSWSLPESLTLAPQEIGVPVPTAEVD
;
A
#
# COMPACT_ATOMS: atom_id res chain seq x y z
N MET A 1 32.05 -26.38 -23.06
CA MET A 1 31.21 -25.34 -23.70
C MET A 1 31.23 -24.10 -22.82
N PRO A 2 31.45 -22.88 -23.35
CA PRO A 2 31.27 -21.67 -22.55
C PRO A 2 29.78 -21.47 -22.26
N PRO A 3 29.39 -20.94 -21.09
CA PRO A 3 27.99 -20.73 -20.76
C PRO A 3 27.37 -19.73 -21.75
N LYS A 4 26.26 -20.16 -22.38
CA LYS A 4 25.42 -19.31 -23.22
C LYS A 4 24.93 -18.14 -22.36
N ARG A 5 25.39 -16.93 -22.68
CA ARG A 5 24.85 -15.67 -22.17
C ARG A 5 23.33 -15.68 -22.44
N ARG A 6 22.51 -15.88 -21.40
CA ARG A 6 21.05 -15.82 -21.52
C ARG A 6 20.72 -14.45 -22.14
N SER A 7 20.09 -14.47 -23.32
CA SER A 7 19.50 -13.26 -23.90
C SER A 7 18.58 -12.68 -22.84
N ARG A 8 18.76 -11.41 -22.46
CA ARG A 8 17.82 -10.68 -21.61
C ARG A 8 16.42 -10.90 -22.19
N VAL A 9 15.60 -11.73 -21.54
CA VAL A 9 14.20 -11.88 -21.90
C VAL A 9 13.57 -10.53 -21.56
N ASN A 10 13.26 -9.73 -22.58
CA ASN A 10 12.48 -8.51 -22.41
C ASN A 10 11.08 -8.93 -21.97
N SER A 11 10.89 -9.05 -20.67
CA SER A 11 9.59 -9.27 -20.05
C SER A 11 8.70 -8.07 -20.38
N ARG A 12 7.71 -8.28 -21.25
CA ARG A 12 6.81 -7.21 -21.71
C ARG A 12 5.94 -6.74 -20.54
N MET A 13 5.91 -5.42 -20.31
CA MET A 13 4.88 -4.84 -19.45
C MET A 13 3.52 -5.01 -20.10
N SER A 14 2.49 -5.27 -19.31
CA SER A 14 1.11 -5.38 -19.76
C SER A 14 0.23 -4.35 -19.05
N TYR A 15 -0.90 -4.01 -19.66
CA TYR A 15 -1.87 -3.09 -19.06
C TYR A 15 -3.12 -3.85 -18.69
N VAL A 16 -3.70 -3.53 -17.54
CA VAL A 16 -5.01 -4.02 -17.12
C VAL A 16 -5.88 -2.82 -16.81
N GLU A 17 -7.12 -2.82 -17.29
CA GLU A 17 -8.12 -1.83 -16.92
C GLU A 17 -9.25 -2.54 -16.18
N ASP A 18 -9.69 -1.92 -15.10
CA ASP A 18 -10.76 -2.46 -14.29
C ASP A 18 -11.68 -1.36 -13.78
N ILE A 19 -12.96 -1.67 -13.60
CA ILE A 19 -14.01 -0.73 -13.28
C ILE A 19 -14.63 -1.15 -11.95
N LYS A 20 -14.68 -0.19 -11.02
CA LYS A 20 -15.33 -0.35 -9.73
C LYS A 20 -16.35 0.76 -9.51
N MET A 21 -17.41 0.43 -8.79
CA MET A 21 -18.37 1.41 -8.29
C MET A 21 -18.22 1.58 -6.78
N GLY A 22 -18.31 2.82 -6.30
CA GLY A 22 -18.31 3.17 -4.89
C GLY A 22 -19.52 4.04 -4.55
N ARG A 23 -19.99 3.96 -3.31
CA ARG A 23 -21.04 4.83 -2.76
C ARG A 23 -20.40 5.94 -1.95
N LEU A 24 -20.77 7.18 -2.25
CA LEU A 24 -20.27 8.38 -1.60
C LEU A 24 -21.28 8.86 -0.55
N GLN A 25 -20.76 9.33 0.57
CA GLN A 25 -21.54 9.89 1.67
C GLN A 25 -20.84 11.13 2.20
N ALA A 26 -21.60 12.19 2.46
CA ALA A 26 -21.10 13.39 3.11
C ALA A 26 -20.42 13.05 4.45
N ASN A 27 -19.32 13.75 4.74
CA ASN A 27 -18.41 13.49 5.84
C ASN A 27 -17.82 12.06 5.87
N GLY A 28 -17.74 11.41 4.70
CA GLY A 28 -17.24 10.04 4.55
C GLY A 28 -16.03 9.94 3.62
N THR A 29 -15.26 8.86 3.78
CA THR A 29 -14.19 8.47 2.87
C THR A 29 -14.51 7.12 2.26
N THR A 30 -14.52 7.07 0.93
CA THR A 30 -14.70 5.82 0.17
C THR A 30 -13.32 5.32 -0.27
N ASN A 31 -12.87 4.21 0.30
CA ASN A 31 -11.58 3.61 -0.04
C ASN A 31 -11.73 2.61 -1.19
N PHE A 32 -10.82 2.66 -2.15
CA PHE A 32 -10.67 1.65 -3.20
C PHE A 32 -9.39 0.87 -2.94
N GLN A 33 -9.55 -0.36 -2.47
CA GLN A 33 -8.46 -1.25 -2.08
C GLN A 33 -8.04 -2.14 -3.24
N LEU A 34 -6.86 -2.74 -3.15
CA LEU A 34 -6.40 -3.70 -4.16
C LEU A 34 -7.40 -4.86 -4.36
N SER A 35 -8.05 -5.31 -3.28
CA SER A 35 -9.08 -6.36 -3.33
C SER A 35 -10.33 -5.99 -4.13
N ASP A 36 -10.57 -4.71 -4.38
CA ASP A 36 -11.72 -4.27 -5.18
C ASP A 36 -11.57 -4.53 -6.67
N PHE A 37 -10.34 -4.81 -7.14
CA PHE A 37 -10.00 -5.01 -8.53
C PHE A 37 -9.66 -6.48 -8.81
N THR A 38 -10.14 -6.97 -9.95
CA THR A 38 -10.06 -8.35 -10.40
C THR A 38 -8.64 -8.84 -10.72
N PHE A 39 -7.71 -7.95 -11.05
CA PHE A 39 -6.33 -8.31 -11.42
C PHE A 39 -5.48 -8.65 -10.18
N THR A 40 -5.92 -9.63 -9.39
CA THR A 40 -5.22 -10.10 -8.20
C THR A 40 -4.05 -11.04 -8.52
N ASP A 41 -3.35 -10.81 -9.63
CA ASP A 41 -2.09 -11.51 -9.89
C ASP A 41 -0.98 -10.93 -8.98
N ARG A 42 -0.97 -11.43 -7.74
CA ARG A 42 -0.06 -11.01 -6.67
C ARG A 42 1.41 -11.31 -6.96
N ARG A 43 1.70 -12.02 -8.04
CA ARG A 43 3.08 -12.39 -8.43
C ARG A 43 3.77 -11.32 -9.25
N ARG A 44 3.07 -10.21 -9.52
CA ARG A 44 3.55 -9.15 -10.39
C ARG A 44 3.56 -7.82 -9.64
N PRO A 45 4.68 -7.09 -9.64
CA PRO A 45 4.64 -5.70 -9.24
C PRO A 45 3.72 -4.93 -10.21
N PHE A 46 3.01 -3.94 -9.71
CA PHE A 46 2.11 -3.13 -10.52
C PHE A 46 2.20 -1.66 -10.15
N ARG A 47 1.74 -0.77 -11.02
CA ARG A 47 1.50 0.62 -10.67
C ARG A 47 0.21 1.10 -11.29
N ILE A 48 -0.40 2.10 -10.68
CA ILE A 48 -1.56 2.77 -11.25
C ILE A 48 -1.06 3.81 -12.22
N ASP A 49 -1.53 3.78 -13.47
CA ASP A 49 -1.20 4.76 -14.51
C ASP A 49 -2.16 5.94 -14.44
N ARG A 50 -3.46 5.62 -14.43
CA ARG A 50 -4.53 6.60 -14.40
C ARG A 50 -5.81 6.01 -13.82
N VAL A 51 -6.62 6.88 -13.23
CA VAL A 51 -7.99 6.59 -12.79
C VAL A 51 -8.92 7.56 -13.49
N ARG A 52 -9.82 7.04 -14.33
CA ARG A 52 -10.94 7.82 -14.86
C ARG A 52 -12.08 7.69 -13.88
N TYR A 53 -12.79 8.78 -13.64
CA TYR A 53 -13.91 8.77 -12.71
C TYR A 53 -15.12 9.47 -13.32
N GLN A 54 -16.28 9.02 -12.88
CA GLN A 54 -17.57 9.67 -13.10
C GLN A 54 -18.32 9.67 -11.78
N ILE A 55 -18.64 10.86 -11.26
CA ILE A 55 -19.31 11.05 -9.99
C ILE A 55 -20.67 11.70 -10.23
N VAL A 56 -21.69 11.16 -9.58
CA VAL A 56 -23.07 11.65 -9.63
C VAL A 56 -23.57 11.83 -8.20
N ALA A 57 -24.21 12.96 -7.94
CA ALA A 57 -24.88 13.20 -6.66
C ALA A 57 -26.36 12.78 -6.77
N ASP A 58 -26.89 12.12 -5.73
CA ASP A 58 -28.22 11.51 -5.80
C ASP A 58 -29.35 12.53 -5.50
N LYS A 59 -29.14 13.44 -4.54
CA LYS A 59 -30.17 14.40 -4.08
C LYS A 59 -29.69 15.85 -4.03
N LYS A 60 -28.56 16.07 -3.37
CA LYS A 60 -27.96 17.37 -3.10
C LYS A 60 -26.54 17.40 -3.68
N PRO A 61 -25.99 18.60 -3.99
CA PRO A 61 -24.59 18.74 -4.36
C PRO A 61 -23.66 18.00 -3.40
N ILE A 62 -22.69 17.26 -3.94
CA ILE A 62 -21.67 16.59 -3.12
C ILE A 62 -20.29 17.13 -3.47
N ALA A 63 -19.54 17.52 -2.44
CA ALA A 63 -18.14 17.87 -2.56
C ALA A 63 -17.35 16.57 -2.54
N PHE A 64 -16.32 16.49 -3.36
CA PHE A 64 -15.43 15.37 -3.33
C PHE A 64 -13.98 15.80 -3.57
N ASN A 65 -13.05 15.06 -2.99
CA ASN A 65 -11.62 15.15 -3.24
C ASN A 65 -11.09 13.74 -3.49
N MET A 66 -10.39 13.54 -4.60
CA MET A 66 -9.72 12.27 -4.89
C MET A 66 -8.29 12.31 -4.36
N ARG A 67 -7.95 11.28 -3.59
CA ARG A 67 -6.63 11.07 -2.98
C ARG A 67 -5.99 9.80 -3.51
N PHE A 68 -4.71 9.87 -3.83
CA PHE A 68 -3.92 8.73 -4.28
C PHE A 68 -2.91 8.31 -3.23
N TYR A 69 -2.84 7.02 -2.95
CA TYR A 69 -1.87 6.45 -2.01
C TYR A 69 -0.72 5.83 -2.79
N GLY A 70 0.50 6.02 -2.30
CA GLY A 70 1.69 5.42 -2.89
C GLY A 70 2.04 4.10 -2.19
N PRO A 71 2.87 3.25 -2.81
CA PRO A 71 3.28 1.97 -2.23
C PRO A 71 4.05 2.10 -0.89
N GLN A 72 4.60 3.27 -0.60
CA GLN A 72 5.34 3.56 0.64
C GLN A 72 4.55 4.43 1.63
N SER A 73 3.37 4.92 1.23
CA SER A 73 2.56 5.83 2.03
C SER A 73 1.21 5.20 2.27
N SER A 74 1.14 4.36 3.30
CA SER A 74 -0.12 3.78 3.77
C SER A 74 -0.87 4.70 4.74
N ALA A 75 -0.18 5.70 5.31
CA ALA A 75 -0.73 6.61 6.31
C ALA A 75 -1.37 7.86 5.69
N ASP A 76 -0.82 8.38 4.59
CA ASP A 76 -1.33 9.57 3.92
C ASP A 76 -1.23 9.48 2.39
N SER A 77 -2.02 10.30 1.72
CA SER A 77 -2.02 10.41 0.26
C SER A 77 -0.79 11.13 -0.24
N VAL A 78 -0.24 10.67 -1.37
CA VAL A 78 0.92 11.29 -2.03
C VAL A 78 0.48 12.42 -2.97
N VAL A 79 -0.75 12.33 -3.49
CA VAL A 79 -1.33 13.30 -4.42
C VAL A 79 -2.83 13.46 -4.15
N SER A 80 -3.32 14.69 -4.22
CA SER A 80 -4.75 15.03 -4.18
C SER A 80 -5.14 15.92 -5.35
N PHE A 81 -6.35 15.75 -5.89
CA PHE A 81 -6.86 16.57 -7.00
C PHE A 81 -7.41 17.93 -6.53
N GLY A 82 -7.69 18.07 -5.23
CA GLY A 82 -8.39 19.23 -4.69
C GLY A 82 -9.90 19.05 -4.74
N LEU A 83 -10.61 19.99 -4.12
CA LEU A 83 -12.06 19.92 -3.94
C LEU A 83 -12.82 20.20 -5.24
N ALA A 84 -13.75 19.32 -5.60
CA ALA A 84 -14.67 19.47 -6.71
C ALA A 84 -16.12 19.22 -6.26
N PHE A 85 -17.08 19.65 -7.08
CA PHE A 85 -18.51 19.56 -6.79
C PHE A 85 -19.24 18.79 -7.89
N ALA A 86 -20.17 17.92 -7.52
CA ALA A 86 -21.11 17.28 -8.45
C ALA A 86 -22.54 17.68 -8.10
N GLU A 87 -23.27 18.24 -9.07
CA GLU A 87 -24.61 18.83 -8.90
C GLU A 87 -25.60 18.23 -9.90
N GLY A 88 -26.15 17.04 -9.61
CA GLY A 88 -27.17 16.36 -10.43
C GLY A 88 -26.71 15.87 -11.82
N ILE A 89 -25.71 16.51 -12.42
CA ILE A 89 -25.07 16.13 -13.68
C ILE A 89 -23.81 15.31 -13.36
N PRO A 90 -23.56 14.19 -14.05
CA PRO A 90 -22.34 13.43 -13.87
C PRO A 90 -21.08 14.23 -14.17
N VAL A 91 -20.24 14.43 -13.16
CA VAL A 91 -18.92 15.04 -13.31
C VAL A 91 -17.92 13.97 -13.68
N LYS A 92 -17.17 14.19 -14.76
CA LYS A 92 -16.17 13.25 -15.27
C LYS A 92 -14.79 13.87 -15.20
N GLY A 93 -13.81 13.04 -14.87
CA GLY A 93 -12.41 13.46 -14.88
C GLY A 93 -11.46 12.30 -15.09
N THR A 94 -10.18 12.65 -15.27
CA THR A 94 -9.10 11.67 -15.33
C THR A 94 -7.99 12.14 -14.41
N PHE A 95 -7.62 11.26 -13.49
CA PHE A 95 -6.44 11.39 -12.67
C PHE A 95 -5.30 10.58 -13.28
N THR A 96 -4.20 11.24 -13.62
CA THR A 96 -2.98 10.55 -14.09
C THR A 96 -2.00 10.50 -12.94
N ASN A 97 -1.60 9.30 -12.55
CA ASN A 97 -0.61 9.12 -11.49
C ASN A 97 0.78 9.47 -12.03
N THR A 98 1.35 10.55 -11.52
CA THR A 98 2.71 10.97 -11.87
C THR A 98 3.78 10.16 -11.13
N CYS A 99 3.41 9.45 -10.06
CA CYS A 99 4.31 8.56 -9.35
C CYS A 99 4.69 7.36 -10.22
N LYS A 100 6.00 7.17 -10.41
CA LYS A 100 6.54 6.06 -11.20
C LYS A 100 6.87 4.82 -10.37
N LEU A 101 6.64 4.87 -9.05
CA LEU A 101 6.89 3.75 -8.16
C LEU A 101 5.88 2.63 -8.38
N PHE A 102 6.37 1.40 -8.33
CA PHE A 102 5.56 0.19 -8.38
C PHE A 102 5.24 -0.27 -6.96
N TYR A 103 4.01 -0.74 -6.78
CA TYR A 103 3.64 -1.66 -5.72
C TYR A 103 4.40 -2.97 -5.92
N PRO A 104 5.08 -3.49 -4.89
CA PRO A 104 5.82 -4.74 -5.00
C PRO A 104 4.86 -5.93 -5.23
N SER A 105 5.40 -7.04 -5.73
CA SER A 105 4.71 -8.32 -5.67
C SER A 105 4.32 -8.66 -4.23
N GLY A 106 3.19 -9.35 -4.04
CA GLY A 106 2.67 -9.68 -2.72
C GLY A 106 2.04 -8.52 -1.95
N THR A 107 1.81 -7.36 -2.57
CA THR A 107 1.06 -6.25 -1.94
C THR A 107 -0.27 -6.75 -1.34
N ALA A 108 -0.57 -6.33 -0.12
CA ALA A 108 -1.73 -6.81 0.63
C ALA A 108 -3.05 -6.38 -0.03
N ASN A 109 -4.06 -7.25 0.02
CA ASN A 109 -5.39 -6.98 -0.53
C ASN A 109 -6.09 -5.76 0.10
N ALA A 110 -5.78 -5.47 1.36
CA ALA A 110 -6.33 -4.35 2.11
C ALA A 110 -5.64 -3.01 1.78
N THR A 111 -4.56 -3.02 0.97
CA THR A 111 -3.85 -1.80 0.59
C THR A 111 -4.80 -0.86 -0.16
N ILE A 112 -5.00 0.32 0.41
CA ILE A 112 -5.77 1.40 -0.22
C ILE A 112 -4.92 1.96 -1.35
N LEU A 113 -5.51 2.02 -2.54
CA LEU A 113 -4.85 2.50 -3.75
C LEU A 113 -5.19 3.98 -4.01
N PHE A 114 -6.46 4.30 -3.86
CA PHE A 114 -6.97 5.67 -3.87
C PHE A 114 -8.25 5.74 -3.06
N ALA A 115 -8.61 6.95 -2.64
CA ALA A 115 -9.83 7.22 -1.90
C ALA A 115 -10.54 8.45 -2.45
N ILE A 116 -11.85 8.52 -2.20
CA ILE A 116 -12.67 9.70 -2.47
C ILE A 116 -13.21 10.18 -1.12
N ASP A 117 -12.76 11.36 -0.71
CA ASP A 117 -13.31 12.03 0.48
C ASP A 117 -14.44 12.93 0.07
N CYS A 118 -15.50 12.94 0.86
CA CYS A 118 -16.62 13.85 0.67
C CYS A 118 -16.74 14.72 1.92
N PRO A 119 -16.02 15.85 2.01
CA PRO A 119 -16.11 16.72 3.18
C PRO A 119 -17.50 17.33 3.30
N GLN A 120 -17.92 17.59 4.53
CA GLN A 120 -19.19 18.22 4.85
C GLN A 120 -19.20 19.67 4.31
N GLN A 121 -20.20 20.02 3.52
CA GLN A 121 -20.33 21.37 2.95
C GLN A 121 -21.18 22.30 3.81
N PHE A 122 -22.31 21.81 4.31
CA PHE A 122 -23.31 22.63 5.01
C PHE A 122 -23.97 21.87 6.17
N GLY A 123 -23.77 22.32 7.41
CA GLY A 123 -24.55 21.86 8.58
C GLY A 123 -24.78 20.34 8.60
N THR A 124 -26.00 19.88 8.89
CA THR A 124 -26.35 18.45 8.80
C THR A 124 -26.55 18.03 7.33
N ASP A 125 -25.44 17.77 6.64
CA ASP A 125 -25.43 17.33 5.25
C ASP A 125 -25.61 15.81 5.15
N ASP A 126 -26.74 15.36 4.62
CA ASP A 126 -27.05 13.96 4.30
C ASP A 126 -26.81 13.63 2.82
N SER A 127 -26.00 14.44 2.13
CA SER A 127 -25.69 14.26 0.71
C SER A 127 -25.05 12.90 0.45
N THR A 128 -25.54 12.23 -0.58
CA THR A 128 -25.07 10.93 -1.05
C THR A 128 -24.84 10.97 -2.54
N GLY A 129 -24.00 10.06 -3.01
CA GLY A 129 -23.71 9.95 -4.43
C GLY A 129 -23.15 8.58 -4.80
N SER A 130 -22.82 8.46 -6.07
CA SER A 130 -22.19 7.28 -6.65
C SER A 130 -20.96 7.69 -7.45
N ALA A 131 -19.90 6.90 -7.33
CA ALA A 131 -18.69 7.04 -8.12
C ALA A 131 -18.51 5.78 -8.97
N ILE A 132 -18.29 5.95 -10.27
CA ILE A 132 -17.75 4.92 -11.15
C ILE A 132 -16.29 5.27 -11.39
N VAL A 133 -15.39 4.37 -11.03
CA VAL A 133 -13.95 4.54 -11.21
C VAL A 133 -13.40 3.46 -12.13
N GLN A 134 -12.73 3.87 -13.19
CA GLN A 134 -11.99 2.98 -14.09
C GLN A 134 -10.50 3.20 -13.85
N ALA A 135 -9.86 2.24 -13.20
CA ALA A 135 -8.44 2.28 -12.93
C ALA A 135 -7.66 1.51 -14.00
N ARG A 136 -6.59 2.11 -14.51
CA ARG A 136 -5.62 1.48 -15.40
C ARG A 136 -4.36 1.17 -14.61
N PHE A 137 -3.94 -0.08 -14.68
CA PHE A 137 -2.77 -0.62 -14.04
C PHE A 137 -1.73 -1.02 -15.08
N ILE A 138 -0.46 -0.73 -14.77
CA ILE A 138 0.70 -1.19 -15.52
C ILE A 138 1.29 -2.32 -14.71
N MET A 139 1.26 -3.51 -15.28
CA MET A 139 1.82 -4.70 -14.68
C MET A 139 3.27 -4.82 -15.12
N GLY A 140 4.14 -4.88 -14.12
CA GLY A 140 5.54 -5.26 -14.30
C GLY A 140 5.67 -6.73 -14.70
N PRO A 141 6.90 -7.21 -14.89
CA PRO A 141 7.14 -8.59 -15.30
C PRO A 141 6.70 -9.60 -14.24
N GLU A 142 6.42 -10.82 -14.66
CA GLU A 142 6.11 -11.92 -13.73
C GLU A 142 7.36 -12.33 -12.94
N GLU A 143 7.26 -12.26 -11.62
CA GLU A 143 8.28 -12.80 -10.72
C GLU A 143 8.04 -14.30 -10.62
N TYR A 144 8.78 -15.08 -11.41
CA TYR A 144 8.76 -16.52 -11.30
C TYR A 144 9.28 -16.94 -9.92
N PRO A 145 8.61 -17.87 -9.22
CA PRO A 145 9.00 -18.33 -7.90
C PRO A 145 10.45 -18.89 -7.85
N ASP A 146 11.01 -19.29 -8.99
CA ASP A 146 12.33 -19.93 -9.07
C ASP A 146 13.51 -18.95 -9.14
N ALA A 147 13.27 -17.63 -9.26
CA ALA A 147 14.34 -16.64 -9.40
C ALA A 147 15.25 -16.48 -8.15
N TYR A 148 14.82 -17.04 -7.00
CA TYR A 148 15.61 -17.08 -5.76
C TYR A 148 16.17 -18.47 -5.42
N SER A 149 15.94 -19.50 -6.26
CA SER A 149 16.21 -20.90 -5.87
C SER A 149 17.63 -21.40 -6.10
N ASP A 150 18.43 -20.81 -7.02
CA ASP A 150 19.73 -21.41 -7.35
C ASP A 150 20.98 -20.58 -7.01
N HIS A 151 20.91 -19.26 -6.81
CA HIS A 151 22.13 -18.44 -6.68
C HIS A 151 22.05 -17.21 -5.76
N VAL A 152 21.34 -17.26 -4.63
CA VAL A 152 21.63 -16.31 -3.55
C VAL A 152 22.84 -16.80 -2.76
N VAL A 153 24.02 -16.68 -3.35
CA VAL A 153 25.23 -16.56 -2.54
C VAL A 153 25.11 -15.20 -1.87
N GLN A 154 24.65 -15.17 -0.62
CA GLN A 154 24.89 -13.98 0.19
C GLN A 154 26.40 -13.68 0.08
N PRO A 155 26.80 -12.45 -0.26
CA PRO A 155 28.19 -12.07 -0.09
C PRO A 155 28.46 -12.16 1.41
N VAL A 156 29.01 -13.30 1.84
CA VAL A 156 29.59 -13.41 3.18
C VAL A 156 30.70 -12.38 3.18
N PRO A 157 30.65 -11.34 4.03
CA PRO A 157 31.78 -10.45 4.17
C PRO A 157 32.96 -11.32 4.61
N ARG A 158 33.92 -11.52 3.71
CA ARG A 158 35.22 -12.06 4.11
C ARG A 158 35.82 -10.98 5.00
N CYS A 159 35.86 -11.24 6.31
CA CYS A 159 36.81 -10.56 7.16
C CYS A 159 38.19 -10.81 6.57
N ASP A 160 38.86 -9.74 6.12
CA ASP A 160 40.27 -9.79 5.78
C ASP A 160 41.05 -10.28 7.01
N PRO A 161 41.81 -11.38 6.91
CA PRO A 161 42.61 -11.88 8.02
C PRO A 161 43.92 -11.10 8.05
N VAL A 162 43.89 -9.82 8.46
CA VAL A 162 45.13 -9.12 8.84
C VAL A 162 44.89 -8.30 10.11
N PHE A 163 44.81 -9.00 11.24
CA PHE A 163 45.68 -8.69 12.37
C PHE A 163 45.80 -9.96 13.22
N ARG A 164 47.00 -10.53 13.28
CA ARG A 164 47.39 -11.53 14.27
C ARG A 164 47.91 -10.78 15.50
N PRO A 165 47.22 -10.74 16.64
CA PRO A 165 47.92 -10.70 17.90
C PRO A 165 48.35 -12.12 18.24
N ASN A 166 49.64 -12.30 18.47
CA ASN A 166 50.20 -13.53 19.01
C ASN A 166 49.39 -13.98 20.24
N SER A 167 48.90 -15.21 20.25
CA SER A 167 48.59 -15.91 21.50
C SER A 167 49.91 -16.37 22.15
N PRO A 168 49.97 -16.85 23.42
CA PRO A 168 48.89 -16.97 24.42
C PRO A 168 49.33 -16.56 25.85
N GLU A 169 48.45 -15.98 26.66
CA GLU A 169 48.50 -16.23 28.11
C GLU A 169 47.08 -16.38 28.69
N SER A 170 46.74 -17.65 28.90
CA SER A 170 46.03 -18.19 30.06
C SER A 170 45.70 -17.17 31.18
N SER A 171 44.42 -16.87 31.37
CA SER A 171 43.83 -16.96 32.71
C SER A 171 42.31 -17.11 32.65
N THR A 172 41.87 -18.11 33.41
CA THR A 172 40.52 -18.39 33.91
C THR A 172 39.61 -17.17 34.12
N GLY A 173 38.40 -17.22 33.58
CA GLY A 173 37.31 -16.30 33.91
C GLY A 173 35.97 -16.84 33.44
N SER A 174 35.17 -17.32 34.38
CA SER A 174 33.79 -17.79 34.21
C SER A 174 32.89 -16.70 33.59
N TRP A 175 32.19 -17.03 32.51
CA TRP A 175 31.15 -16.16 31.96
C TRP A 175 29.80 -16.48 32.61
N SER A 176 29.43 -15.66 33.57
CA SER A 176 28.06 -15.57 34.09
C SER A 176 27.18 -14.85 33.07
N LEU A 177 25.96 -15.34 32.85
CA LEU A 177 24.92 -14.61 32.12
C LEU A 177 24.52 -13.37 32.92
N PRO A 178 24.38 -12.17 32.31
CA PRO A 178 23.73 -11.06 32.98
C PRO A 178 22.21 -11.29 33.01
N GLU A 179 21.69 -11.56 34.21
CA GLU A 179 20.28 -11.38 34.55
C GLU A 179 19.92 -9.89 34.46
N SER A 180 19.07 -9.52 33.50
CA SER A 180 18.01 -8.51 33.65
C SER A 180 17.44 -8.12 32.28
N LEU A 181 16.47 -8.89 31.78
CA LEU A 181 15.44 -8.37 30.89
C LEU A 181 14.14 -8.37 31.70
N THR A 182 14.02 -7.38 32.57
CA THR A 182 12.78 -7.10 33.30
C THR A 182 11.72 -6.70 32.28
N LEU A 183 10.72 -7.55 32.08
CA LEU A 183 9.50 -7.21 31.35
C LEU A 183 8.88 -5.98 32.02
N ALA A 184 8.71 -4.90 31.26
CA ALA A 184 7.81 -3.83 31.66
C ALA A 184 6.36 -4.36 31.67
N PRO A 185 5.61 -4.22 32.77
CA PRO A 185 4.20 -4.59 32.79
C PRO A 185 3.39 -3.64 31.90
N GLN A 186 2.62 -4.21 30.98
CA GLN A 186 1.56 -3.50 30.26
C GLN A 186 0.41 -3.23 31.24
N GLU A 187 0.19 -1.97 31.62
CA GLU A 187 -1.09 -1.57 32.22
C GLU A 187 -2.16 -1.52 31.13
N ILE A 188 -2.98 -2.57 31.08
CA ILE A 188 -4.23 -2.59 30.33
C ILE A 188 -5.29 -1.95 31.23
N GLY A 189 -5.61 -0.68 30.99
CA GLY A 189 -6.78 -0.03 31.56
C GLY A 189 -8.06 -0.53 30.88
N VAL A 190 -8.72 -1.51 31.47
CA VAL A 190 -10.08 -1.92 31.11
C VAL A 190 -11.07 -1.07 31.93
N PRO A 191 -11.99 -0.31 31.32
CA PRO A 191 -13.12 0.25 32.05
C PRO A 191 -14.18 -0.83 32.28
N VAL A 192 -14.51 -1.07 33.55
CA VAL A 192 -15.69 -1.83 33.98
C VAL A 192 -16.91 -0.89 33.96
N PRO A 193 -18.03 -1.24 33.30
CA PRO A 193 -19.27 -0.49 33.44
C PRO A 193 -20.00 -0.91 34.72
N THR A 194 -20.12 0.00 35.68
CA THR A 194 -21.11 -0.10 36.75
C THR A 194 -22.45 0.37 36.20
N ALA A 195 -23.38 -0.59 36.05
CA ALA A 195 -24.79 -0.29 35.96
C ALA A 195 -25.26 0.19 37.34
N GLU A 196 -25.75 1.42 37.42
CA GLU A 196 -26.63 1.81 38.52
C GLU A 196 -28.08 1.65 38.06
N VAL A 197 -28.78 0.88 38.89
CA VAL A 197 -30.21 0.65 38.91
C VAL A 197 -30.81 1.74 39.81
N ASP A 198 -31.95 2.26 39.37
CA ASP A 198 -32.86 3.29 39.94
C ASP A 198 -32.72 4.73 39.42
#